data_AF-A0A2G5VPG8-F1
#
_entry.id   AF-A0A2G5VPG8-F1
#
_cell.length_a   1.000
_cell.length_b   1.000
_cell.length_c   1.000
_cell.angle_alpha   90.00
_cell.angle_beta   90.00
_cell.angle_gamma   90.00
#
_symmetry.space_group_name_H-M   'P 1'
#
loop_
_entity.id
_entity.type
_entity.pdbx_description
1 polymer ?
#
loop_
_entity_poly.entity_id
_entity_poly.type
_entity_poly.pdbx_seq_one_letter_code
_entity_poly.pdbx_strand_id
1 'polypeptide(L)'
;MFEKLLRHLKRFSNIQKPVFCKIEGAIPIGFISQLDCESVYDVIDIRTEPIASVTLEDLTILLENMKIELLRLNVGVPSVRGYKYLKNPEKERSIDNLEIRNYSWVDFSEMPSAKTIYIEAKIQQDEINAVLRSWIAGKNREMEFADFELGKFSDTNREIIFTDVETHASQLTEEKIESCIRRAKKLPDSLLVHNIIAMDILRENYLLRATVIDLAALPPRRAKCACGGLE
;
A
#
# COMPACT_ATOMS: atom_id res chain seq x y z
N MET A 1 -3.52 13.38 27.49
CA MET A 1 -4.43 12.73 28.48
C MET A 1 -4.63 11.25 28.14
N PHE A 2 -4.65 10.90 26.85
CA PHE A 2 -4.78 9.53 26.34
C PHE A 2 -3.59 8.62 26.73
N GLU A 3 -2.35 9.12 26.64
CA GLU A 3 -1.15 8.36 27.02
C GLU A 3 -1.15 7.91 28.49
N LYS A 4 -1.56 8.80 29.41
CA LYS A 4 -1.72 8.47 30.83
C LYS A 4 -2.82 7.43 31.03
N LEU A 5 -3.93 7.53 30.31
CA LEU A 5 -5.04 6.57 30.38
C LEU A 5 -4.61 5.20 29.83
N LEU A 6 -3.95 5.16 28.67
CA LEU A 6 -3.48 3.93 28.02
C LEU A 6 -2.42 3.22 28.88
N ARG A 7 -1.45 3.98 29.41
CA ARG A 7 -0.41 3.46 30.31
C ARG A 7 -1.01 2.96 31.62
N HIS A 8 -2.03 3.65 32.15
CA HIS A 8 -2.75 3.23 33.36
C HIS A 8 -3.57 1.96 33.10
N LEU A 9 -4.33 1.89 32.01
CA LEU A 9 -5.08 0.70 31.62
C LEU A 9 -4.16 -0.50 31.41
N LYS A 10 -3.06 -0.36 30.67
CA LYS A 10 -2.06 -1.43 30.49
C LYS A 10 -1.50 -1.95 31.80
N ARG A 11 -1.16 -1.04 32.73
CA ARG A 11 -0.62 -1.39 34.05
C ARG A 11 -1.62 -2.12 34.94
N PHE A 12 -2.91 -1.82 34.81
CA PHE A 12 -3.96 -2.41 35.66
C PHE A 12 -4.59 -3.68 35.12
N SER A 13 -4.59 -3.88 33.80
CA SER A 13 -5.41 -4.93 33.18
C SER A 13 -4.62 -6.11 32.61
N ASN A 14 -3.28 -6.11 32.67
CA ASN A 14 -2.44 -7.19 32.12
C ASN A 14 -2.78 -7.51 30.65
N ILE A 15 -3.34 -6.52 29.94
CA ILE A 15 -3.85 -6.67 28.58
C ILE A 15 -2.65 -6.64 27.63
N GLN A 16 -2.14 -7.81 27.28
CA GLN A 16 -1.34 -8.07 26.07
C GLN A 16 -2.21 -8.09 24.80
N LYS A 17 -3.36 -7.40 24.79
CA LYS A 17 -4.23 -7.43 23.63
C LYS A 17 -3.75 -6.44 22.57
N PRO A 18 -3.97 -6.80 21.31
CA PRO A 18 -3.69 -5.93 20.19
C PRO A 18 -4.37 -4.56 20.32
N VAL A 19 -3.59 -3.51 20.08
CA VAL A 19 -4.09 -2.14 20.12
C VAL A 19 -4.66 -1.80 18.75
N PHE A 20 -5.99 -1.74 18.70
CA PHE A 20 -6.73 -1.26 17.53
C PHE A 20 -6.99 0.24 17.69
N CYS A 21 -6.50 1.04 16.75
CA CYS A 21 -6.73 2.48 16.68
C CYS A 21 -7.48 2.80 15.39
N LYS A 22 -8.69 3.32 15.50
CA LYS A 22 -9.47 3.81 14.35
C LYS A 22 -9.83 5.26 14.59
N ILE A 23 -9.49 6.10 13.62
CA ILE A 23 -9.80 7.51 13.64
C ILE A 23 -10.86 7.78 12.56
N GLU A 24 -12.04 8.17 13.03
CA GLU A 24 -13.15 8.60 12.20
C GLU A 24 -13.29 10.12 12.33
N GLY A 25 -13.28 10.86 11.22
CA GLY A 25 -13.32 12.32 11.23
C GLY A 25 -11.95 13.00 11.43
N ALA A 26 -11.92 14.24 11.93
CA ALA A 26 -10.67 14.98 12.05
C ALA A 26 -9.74 14.37 13.11
N ILE A 27 -8.45 14.23 12.80
CA ILE A 27 -7.44 13.79 13.77
C ILE A 27 -7.25 14.92 14.81
N PRO A 28 -7.45 14.66 16.11
CA PRO A 28 -7.20 15.68 17.13
C PRO A 28 -5.72 16.09 17.12
N ILE A 29 -5.46 17.39 17.27
CA ILE A 29 -4.09 17.94 17.30
C ILE A 29 -3.29 17.24 18.41
N GLY A 30 -2.10 16.74 18.06
CA GLY A 30 -1.20 16.04 18.99
C GLY A 30 -1.72 14.67 19.45
N PHE A 31 -2.68 14.07 18.73
CA PHE A 31 -3.12 12.70 19.00
C PHE A 31 -2.02 11.69 18.65
N ILE A 32 -1.43 11.81 17.46
CA ILE A 32 -0.43 10.87 16.96
C ILE A 32 0.84 10.91 17.83
N SER A 33 1.28 12.10 18.26
CA SER A 33 2.40 12.25 19.17
C SER A 33 2.17 11.67 20.58
N GLN A 34 0.91 11.38 20.96
CA GLN A 34 0.56 10.73 22.24
C GLN A 34 0.46 9.20 22.13
N LEU A 35 0.61 8.64 20.94
CA LEU A 35 0.61 7.19 20.75
C LEU A 35 1.91 6.59 21.32
N ASP A 36 1.77 5.45 21.98
CA ASP A 36 2.87 4.74 22.63
C ASP A 36 3.70 3.98 21.59
N CYS A 37 4.85 4.54 21.19
CA CYS A 37 5.73 3.99 20.15
C CYS A 37 6.40 2.65 20.56
N GLU A 38 6.45 2.34 21.86
CA GLU A 38 7.00 1.06 22.35
C GLU A 38 6.01 -0.10 22.16
N SER A 39 4.78 0.20 21.76
CA SER A 39 3.72 -0.78 21.56
C SER A 39 3.70 -1.34 20.15
N VAL A 40 3.23 -2.58 20.05
CA VAL A 40 2.83 -3.18 18.77
C VAL A 40 1.32 -2.95 18.58
N TYR A 41 0.96 -2.32 17.48
CA TYR A 41 -0.42 -2.09 17.07
C TYR A 41 -0.81 -3.09 15.99
N ASP A 42 -1.93 -3.77 16.13
CA ASP A 42 -2.44 -4.61 15.04
C ASP A 42 -2.96 -3.74 13.89
N VAL A 43 -3.68 -2.67 14.24
CA VAL A 43 -4.25 -1.78 13.24
C VAL A 43 -4.21 -0.34 13.70
N ILE A 44 -3.71 0.54 12.83
CA ILE A 44 -3.97 1.97 12.87
C ILE A 44 -4.70 2.33 11.57
N ASP A 45 -5.93 2.80 11.71
CA ASP A 45 -6.84 3.07 10.60
C ASP A 45 -7.27 4.54 10.57
N ILE A 46 -6.70 5.30 9.64
CA ILE A 46 -7.00 6.70 9.38
C ILE A 46 -7.75 6.79 8.03
N ARG A 47 -9.04 6.48 8.07
CA ARG A 47 -9.91 6.30 6.89
C ARG A 47 -10.91 7.43 6.65
N THR A 48 -10.56 8.61 7.09
CA THR A 48 -11.48 9.74 7.17
C THR A 48 -11.88 10.19 5.77
N GLU A 49 -13.16 10.46 5.55
CA GLU A 49 -13.65 11.21 4.39
C GLU A 49 -14.24 12.51 4.92
N PRO A 50 -13.67 13.70 4.62
CA PRO A 50 -12.56 13.97 3.68
C PRO A 50 -11.17 13.55 4.19
N ILE A 51 -10.16 13.64 3.30
CA ILE A 51 -8.74 13.34 3.56
C ILE A 51 -8.28 14.02 4.87
N ALA A 52 -7.69 13.25 5.77
CA ALA A 52 -7.16 13.79 7.03
C ALA A 52 -5.89 14.61 6.78
N SER A 53 -5.82 15.80 7.39
CA SER A 53 -4.58 16.57 7.42
C SER A 53 -3.68 16.08 8.54
N VAL A 54 -2.45 15.73 8.21
CA VAL A 54 -1.41 15.37 9.19
C VAL A 54 -0.21 16.30 9.05
N THR A 55 0.53 16.49 10.13
CA THR A 55 1.83 17.16 10.07
C THR A 55 2.90 16.21 9.53
N LEU A 56 4.07 16.76 9.18
CA LEU A 56 5.24 15.97 8.80
C LEU A 56 5.66 15.04 9.94
N GLU A 57 5.71 15.57 11.16
CA GLU A 57 6.08 14.83 12.36
C GLU A 57 5.13 13.67 12.63
N ASP A 58 3.82 13.91 12.52
CA ASP A 58 2.81 12.87 12.68
C ASP A 58 2.99 11.73 11.67
N LEU A 59 3.23 12.07 10.39
CA LEU A 59 3.44 11.08 9.34
C LEU A 59 4.73 10.28 9.58
N THR A 60 5.83 10.94 9.99
CA THR A 60 7.08 10.27 10.34
C THR A 60 6.91 9.33 11.53
N ILE A 61 6.17 9.73 12.57
CA ILE A 61 5.88 8.87 13.72
C ILE A 61 5.17 7.59 13.26
N LEU A 62 4.13 7.73 12.43
CA LEU A 62 3.35 6.60 11.92
C LEU A 62 4.19 5.65 11.05
N LEU A 63 5.08 6.19 10.21
CA LEU A 63 5.85 5.40 9.24
C LEU A 63 7.14 4.79 9.78
N GLU A 64 7.79 5.44 10.75
CA GLU A 64 9.16 5.07 11.17
C GLU A 64 9.30 4.69 12.63
N ASN A 65 8.38 5.12 13.50
CA ASN A 65 8.53 4.97 14.95
C ASN A 65 7.53 4.00 15.57
N MET A 66 6.55 3.53 14.79
CA MET A 66 5.50 2.63 15.26
C MET A 66 5.72 1.22 14.73
N LYS A 67 5.47 0.21 15.57
CA LYS A 67 5.38 -1.19 15.16
C LYS A 67 3.93 -1.53 14.86
N ILE A 68 3.60 -1.75 13.59
CA ILE A 68 2.21 -1.86 13.13
C ILE A 68 2.04 -3.06 12.19
N GLU A 69 1.08 -3.96 12.47
CA GLU A 69 0.74 -5.03 11.53
C GLU A 69 0.00 -4.47 10.30
N LEU A 70 -0.97 -3.57 10.49
CA LEU A 70 -1.71 -2.91 9.43
C LEU A 70 -1.89 -1.41 9.66
N LEU A 71 -1.26 -0.60 8.80
CA LEU A 71 -1.43 0.84 8.77
C LEU A 71 -2.25 1.24 7.53
N ARG A 72 -3.33 1.99 7.74
CA ARG A 72 -4.18 2.53 6.67
C ARG A 72 -4.20 4.04 6.71
N LEU A 73 -3.82 4.67 5.61
CA LEU A 73 -3.64 6.11 5.52
C LEU A 73 -4.47 6.71 4.38
N ASN A 74 -5.47 7.49 4.75
CA ASN A 74 -6.11 8.48 3.87
C ASN A 74 -5.75 9.90 4.33
N VAL A 75 -4.47 10.26 4.20
CA VAL A 75 -3.93 11.51 4.74
C VAL A 75 -3.28 12.38 3.67
N GLY A 76 -3.20 13.69 3.95
CA GLY A 76 -2.43 14.66 3.20
C GLY A 76 -1.58 15.53 4.14
N VAL A 77 -0.50 16.09 3.61
CA VAL A 77 0.42 16.96 4.35
C VAL A 77 0.32 18.39 3.79
N PRO A 78 -0.72 19.17 4.16
CA PRO A 78 -0.97 20.48 3.56
C PRO A 78 0.03 21.55 3.99
N SER A 79 0.77 21.32 5.09
CA SER A 79 1.73 22.29 5.64
C SER A 79 2.89 22.58 4.69
N VAL A 80 3.21 21.66 3.78
CA VAL A 80 4.30 21.81 2.81
C VAL A 80 3.79 21.44 1.41
N ARG A 81 3.69 22.44 0.54
CA ARG A 81 3.24 22.24 -0.84
C ARG A 81 4.20 21.32 -1.59
N GLY A 82 3.67 20.26 -2.18
CA GLY A 82 4.46 19.31 -2.97
C GLY A 82 5.37 18.41 -2.14
N TYR A 83 5.12 18.30 -0.83
CA TYR A 83 5.87 17.40 0.03
C TYR A 83 5.83 15.95 -0.48
N LYS A 84 7.00 15.31 -0.42
CA LYS A 84 7.22 13.90 -0.68
C LYS A 84 8.01 13.31 0.48
N TYR A 85 7.52 12.22 1.04
CA TYR A 85 8.16 11.48 2.11
C TYR A 85 9.48 10.90 1.61
N LEU A 86 10.52 11.09 2.40
CA LEU A 86 11.84 10.54 2.15
C LEU A 86 12.13 9.47 3.18
N LYS A 87 12.40 8.26 2.71
CA LYS A 87 12.64 7.11 3.57
C LYS A 87 13.93 7.31 4.37
N ASN A 88 13.86 7.12 5.69
CA ASN A 88 15.06 7.07 6.51
C ASN A 88 15.76 5.71 6.34
N PRO A 89 16.99 5.65 5.77
CA PRO A 89 17.69 4.39 5.53
C PRO A 89 18.18 3.71 6.82
N GLU A 90 18.25 4.42 7.94
CA GLU A 90 18.67 3.86 9.23
C GLU A 90 17.52 3.20 9.99
N LYS A 91 16.27 3.41 9.54
CA LYS A 91 15.08 2.87 10.18
C LYS A 91 14.72 1.53 9.59
N GLU A 92 14.73 0.51 10.46
CA GLU A 92 14.25 -0.81 10.10
C GLU A 92 12.74 -0.80 9.81
N ARG A 93 12.32 -1.71 8.94
CA ARG A 93 10.90 -1.95 8.65
C ARG A 93 10.15 -2.33 9.92
N SER A 94 9.17 -1.51 10.30
CA SER A 94 8.29 -1.75 11.45
C SER A 94 6.82 -1.94 11.07
N ILE A 95 6.50 -1.92 9.77
CA ILE A 95 5.15 -2.06 9.22
C ILE A 95 5.04 -3.33 8.37
N ASP A 96 4.08 -4.20 8.69
CA ASP A 96 3.83 -5.38 7.85
C ASP A 96 2.95 -5.05 6.63
N ASN A 97 1.86 -4.32 6.82
CA ASN A 97 0.94 -3.98 5.74
C ASN A 97 0.64 -2.48 5.76
N LEU A 98 0.94 -1.79 4.65
CA LEU A 98 0.64 -0.39 4.46
C LEU A 98 -0.40 -0.22 3.34
N GLU A 99 -1.56 0.30 3.67
CA GLU A 99 -2.63 0.65 2.72
C GLU A 99 -2.68 2.19 2.57
N ILE A 100 -2.37 2.67 1.37
CA ILE A 100 -2.31 4.08 1.02
C ILE A 100 -3.53 4.41 0.16
N ARG A 101 -4.44 5.21 0.71
CA ARG A 101 -5.64 5.68 -0.01
C ARG A 101 -5.39 7.00 -0.72
N ASN A 102 -4.60 7.86 -0.10
CA ASN A 102 -4.10 9.08 -0.70
C ASN A 102 -2.57 9.03 -0.72
N TYR A 103 -1.99 9.05 -1.91
CA TYR A 103 -0.54 8.95 -2.13
C TYR A 103 0.12 10.30 -2.42
N SER A 104 -0.54 11.44 -2.19
CA SER A 104 0.00 12.77 -2.55
C SER A 104 1.38 13.04 -1.93
N TRP A 105 1.61 12.49 -0.75
CA TRP A 105 2.85 12.60 0.03
C TRP A 105 3.87 11.49 -0.26
N VAL A 106 3.55 10.49 -1.09
CA VAL A 106 4.45 9.35 -1.36
C VAL A 106 5.43 9.68 -2.47
N ASP A 107 6.71 9.42 -2.23
CA ASP A 107 7.75 9.31 -3.27
C ASP A 107 7.85 7.84 -3.72
N PHE A 108 7.51 7.57 -4.98
CA PHE A 108 7.56 6.22 -5.53
C PHE A 108 8.98 5.68 -5.72
N SER A 109 9.98 6.56 -5.73
CA SER A 109 11.38 6.17 -5.79
C SER A 109 11.96 5.77 -4.42
N GLU A 110 11.29 6.19 -3.34
CA GLU A 110 11.68 5.95 -1.94
C GLU A 110 10.44 5.62 -1.10
N MET A 111 9.87 4.45 -1.35
CA MET A 111 8.64 4.00 -0.71
C MET A 111 8.84 3.82 0.81
N PRO A 112 7.81 4.08 1.64
CA PRO A 112 7.90 3.77 3.06
C PRO A 112 8.28 2.31 3.34
N SER A 113 9.06 2.09 4.39
CA SER A 113 9.52 0.75 4.80
C SER A 113 8.35 -0.10 5.32
N ALA A 114 7.72 -0.86 4.41
CA ALA A 114 6.65 -1.80 4.74
C ALA A 114 6.83 -3.12 3.96
N LYS A 115 6.35 -4.23 4.52
CA LYS A 115 6.49 -5.55 3.90
C LYS A 115 5.57 -5.70 2.69
N THR A 116 4.33 -5.26 2.85
CA THR A 116 3.33 -5.22 1.78
C THR A 116 2.80 -3.80 1.65
N ILE A 117 2.72 -3.28 0.43
CA ILE A 117 2.14 -1.97 0.15
C ILE A 117 0.96 -2.15 -0.82
N TYR A 118 -0.16 -1.54 -0.48
CA TYR A 118 -1.34 -1.47 -1.32
C TYR A 118 -1.70 0.00 -1.55
N ILE A 119 -1.92 0.39 -2.80
CA ILE A 119 -2.37 1.75 -3.13
C ILE A 119 -3.73 1.68 -3.78
N GLU A 120 -4.73 2.24 -3.08
CA GLU A 120 -6.14 2.19 -3.51
C GLU A 120 -6.41 3.14 -4.68
N ALA A 121 -5.69 4.26 -4.74
CA ALA A 121 -5.90 5.23 -5.79
C ALA A 121 -5.14 4.84 -7.06
N LYS A 122 -5.79 5.07 -8.20
CA LYS A 122 -5.19 4.90 -9.52
C LYS A 122 -3.96 5.78 -9.68
N ILE A 123 -2.79 5.15 -9.74
CA ILE A 123 -1.50 5.82 -9.95
C ILE A 123 -1.23 6.08 -11.44
N GLN A 124 -0.41 7.09 -11.73
CA GLN A 124 -0.01 7.38 -13.11
C GLN A 124 1.00 6.33 -13.60
N GLN A 125 1.04 6.06 -14.91
CA GLN A 125 1.83 4.96 -15.48
C GLN A 125 3.34 5.11 -15.27
N ASP A 126 3.84 6.34 -15.38
CA ASP A 126 5.22 6.74 -15.12
C ASP A 126 5.60 6.59 -13.65
N GLU A 127 4.66 6.83 -12.73
CA GLU A 127 4.86 6.60 -11.28
C GLU A 127 5.07 5.10 -10.97
N ILE A 128 4.39 4.20 -11.69
CA ILE A 128 4.55 2.74 -11.56
C ILE A 128 5.93 2.31 -12.03
N ASN A 129 6.34 2.83 -13.19
CA ASN A 129 7.68 2.59 -13.70
C ASN A 129 8.74 3.03 -12.68
N ALA A 130 8.53 4.17 -12.01
CA ALA A 130 9.42 4.64 -10.94
C ALA A 130 9.48 3.66 -9.75
N VAL A 131 8.35 3.09 -9.32
CA VAL A 131 8.33 2.02 -8.30
C VAL A 131 9.14 0.83 -8.76
N LEU A 132 8.86 0.29 -9.94
CA LEU A 132 9.50 -0.93 -10.46
C LEU A 132 11.01 -0.74 -10.57
N ARG A 133 11.47 0.38 -11.16
CA ARG A 133 12.89 0.72 -11.29
C ARG A 133 13.58 0.86 -9.94
N SER A 134 12.92 1.47 -8.96
CA SER A 134 13.51 1.68 -7.63
C SER A 134 13.55 0.38 -6.83
N TRP A 135 12.56 -0.49 -7.02
CA TRP A 135 12.54 -1.81 -6.38
C TRP A 135 13.64 -2.72 -6.91
N ILE A 136 13.79 -2.86 -8.24
CA ILE A 136 14.88 -3.65 -8.84
C ILE A 136 16.26 -3.01 -8.59
N ALA A 137 16.34 -1.68 -8.41
CA ALA A 137 17.56 -1.03 -7.95
C ALA A 137 17.90 -1.30 -6.48
N GLY A 138 16.96 -1.89 -5.74
CA GLY A 138 17.12 -2.23 -4.34
C GLY A 138 16.87 -1.08 -3.37
N LYS A 139 16.25 0.01 -3.82
CA LYS A 139 15.86 1.12 -2.95
C LYS A 139 14.67 0.78 -2.05
N ASN A 140 13.79 -0.11 -2.51
CA ASN A 140 12.58 -0.55 -1.80
C ASN A 140 12.66 -2.04 -1.40
N ARG A 141 13.82 -2.50 -0.90
CA ARG A 141 14.06 -3.93 -0.60
C ARG A 141 13.19 -4.50 0.50
N GLU A 142 12.68 -3.65 1.37
CA GLU A 142 11.82 -4.01 2.49
C GLU A 142 10.44 -4.48 2.03
N MET A 143 10.04 -4.00 0.85
CA MET A 143 8.80 -4.34 0.17
C MET A 143 8.94 -5.68 -0.54
N GLU A 144 8.12 -6.65 -0.12
CA GLU A 144 7.99 -7.95 -0.75
C GLU A 144 6.89 -7.93 -1.81
N PHE A 145 5.83 -7.16 -1.57
CA PHE A 145 4.65 -7.10 -2.43
C PHE A 145 4.14 -5.67 -2.57
N ALA A 146 3.75 -5.31 -3.79
CA ALA A 146 3.10 -4.04 -4.11
C ALA A 146 1.89 -4.31 -5.01
N ASP A 147 0.75 -3.69 -4.70
CA ASP A 147 -0.48 -3.79 -5.48
C ASP A 147 -1.00 -2.40 -5.83
N PHE A 148 -1.30 -2.21 -7.12
CA PHE A 148 -1.65 -0.94 -7.74
C PHE A 148 -2.79 -1.11 -8.72
N GLU A 149 -3.76 -0.19 -8.69
CA GLU A 149 -4.81 -0.16 -9.70
C GLU A 149 -4.29 0.44 -11.02
N LEU A 150 -4.25 -0.39 -12.06
CA LEU A 150 -3.90 0.00 -13.42
C LEU A 150 -5.17 0.37 -14.19
N GLY A 151 -5.19 1.54 -14.81
CA GLY A 151 -6.28 1.92 -15.71
C GLY A 151 -6.41 0.96 -16.91
N LYS A 152 -7.52 1.04 -17.66
CA LYS A 152 -7.77 0.22 -18.87
C LYS A 152 -6.52 0.17 -19.75
N PHE A 153 -5.95 -1.02 -19.90
CA PHE A 153 -4.73 -1.27 -20.67
C PHE A 153 -4.97 -1.04 -22.17
N SER A 154 -4.25 -0.07 -22.73
CA SER A 154 -3.84 -0.12 -24.13
C SER A 154 -2.42 -0.70 -24.19
N ASP A 155 -1.99 -1.25 -25.33
CA ASP A 155 -0.61 -1.74 -25.49
C ASP A 155 0.43 -0.65 -25.21
N THR A 156 0.12 0.60 -25.59
CA THR A 156 0.93 1.80 -25.28
C THR A 156 1.13 2.02 -23.78
N ASN A 157 0.13 1.69 -22.94
CA ASN A 157 0.27 1.82 -21.49
C ASN A 157 1.31 0.84 -20.92
N ARG A 158 1.40 -0.36 -21.51
CA ARG A 158 2.37 -1.38 -21.08
C ARG A 158 3.78 -0.95 -21.43
N GLU A 159 3.99 -0.42 -22.62
CA GLU A 159 5.30 0.11 -23.05
C GLU A 159 5.81 1.20 -22.09
N ILE A 160 4.94 2.12 -21.65
CA ILE A 160 5.31 3.17 -20.69
C ILE A 160 5.70 2.57 -19.33
N ILE A 161 4.90 1.65 -18.79
CA ILE A 161 5.17 1.00 -17.49
C ILE A 161 6.50 0.24 -17.51
N PHE A 162 6.81 -0.43 -18.63
CA PHE A 162 8.01 -1.27 -18.76
C PHE A 162 9.16 -0.59 -19.52
N THR A 163 9.13 0.72 -19.69
CA THR A 163 10.25 1.44 -20.33
C THR A 163 11.53 1.24 -19.50
N ASP A 164 12.63 0.93 -20.18
CA ASP A 164 13.96 0.61 -19.62
C ASP A 164 14.00 -0.54 -18.58
N VAL A 165 13.02 -1.44 -18.61
CA VAL A 165 13.06 -2.70 -17.87
C VAL A 165 12.85 -3.87 -18.84
N GLU A 166 13.67 -4.90 -18.66
CA GLU A 166 13.58 -6.13 -19.45
C GLU A 166 12.50 -7.03 -18.87
N THR A 167 11.66 -7.60 -19.73
CA THR A 167 10.59 -8.52 -19.33
C THR A 167 10.86 -9.93 -19.85
N HIS A 168 10.71 -10.92 -19.00
CA HIS A 168 10.86 -12.34 -19.34
C HIS A 168 9.63 -13.12 -18.89
N ALA A 169 9.43 -14.31 -19.45
CA ALA A 169 8.47 -15.26 -18.92
C ALA A 169 8.77 -15.54 -17.44
N SER A 170 7.75 -15.46 -16.60
CA SER A 170 7.88 -15.69 -15.15
C SER A 170 8.43 -17.08 -14.86
N GLN A 171 9.35 -17.17 -13.91
CA GLN A 171 9.83 -18.44 -13.36
C GLN A 171 9.01 -18.93 -12.16
N LEU A 172 7.99 -18.17 -11.72
CA LEU A 172 7.08 -18.63 -10.67
C LEU A 172 6.16 -19.74 -11.19
N THR A 173 5.92 -20.73 -10.33
CA THR A 173 4.91 -21.76 -10.54
C THR A 173 3.51 -21.19 -10.33
N GLU A 174 2.50 -21.83 -10.90
CA GLU A 174 1.09 -21.46 -10.70
C GLU A 174 0.71 -21.40 -9.21
N GLU A 175 1.16 -22.37 -8.41
CA GLU A 175 0.93 -22.38 -6.96
C GLU A 175 1.53 -21.15 -6.25
N LYS A 176 2.71 -20.70 -6.67
CA LYS A 176 3.35 -19.50 -6.12
C LYS A 176 2.59 -18.24 -6.53
N ILE A 177 2.17 -18.17 -7.79
CA ILE A 177 1.35 -17.05 -8.31
C ILE A 177 0.04 -16.97 -7.52
N GLU A 178 -0.66 -18.09 -7.34
CA GLU A 178 -1.91 -18.16 -6.56
C GLU A 178 -1.67 -17.77 -5.09
N SER A 179 -0.56 -18.20 -4.50
CA SER A 179 -0.18 -17.80 -3.14
C SER A 179 0.04 -16.30 -3.01
N CYS A 180 0.70 -15.67 -4.00
CA CYS A 180 0.91 -14.22 -4.03
C CYS A 180 -0.43 -13.47 -4.14
N ILE A 181 -1.29 -13.90 -5.07
CA ILE A 181 -2.66 -13.39 -5.26
C ILE A 181 -3.45 -13.49 -3.96
N ARG A 182 -3.43 -14.63 -3.27
CA ARG A 182 -4.16 -14.84 -2.01
C ARG A 182 -3.64 -13.95 -0.86
N ARG A 183 -2.35 -13.62 -0.87
CA ARG A 183 -1.72 -12.75 0.14
C ARG A 183 -2.01 -11.27 -0.10
N ALA A 184 -2.23 -10.86 -1.34
CA ALA A 184 -2.73 -9.52 -1.66
C ALA A 184 -4.18 -9.41 -1.13
N LYS A 185 -4.33 -8.98 0.13
CA LYS A 185 -5.55 -8.96 0.96
C LYS A 185 -6.76 -8.21 0.36
N LYS A 186 -6.68 -7.69 -0.87
CA LYS A 186 -7.69 -6.86 -1.53
C LYS A 186 -7.82 -7.07 -3.04
N LEU A 187 -7.45 -8.23 -3.58
CA LEU A 187 -7.91 -8.53 -4.93
C LEU A 187 -9.44 -8.54 -4.95
N PRO A 188 -10.09 -7.88 -5.93
CA PRO A 188 -11.53 -8.06 -6.13
C PRO A 188 -11.78 -9.57 -6.22
N ASP A 189 -12.69 -10.08 -5.39
CA ASP A 189 -13.00 -11.51 -5.18
C ASP A 189 -12.24 -12.40 -6.15
N SER A 190 -11.19 -13.09 -5.69
CA SER A 190 -10.26 -13.89 -6.51
C SER A 190 -10.91 -14.90 -7.46
N LEU A 191 -12.24 -15.07 -7.39
CA LEU A 191 -13.13 -15.76 -8.30
C LEU A 191 -13.48 -15.00 -9.59
N LEU A 192 -13.07 -13.73 -9.76
CA LEU A 192 -13.47 -12.87 -10.89
C LEU A 192 -12.32 -12.45 -11.81
N VAL A 193 -11.11 -12.97 -11.60
CA VAL A 193 -9.95 -12.71 -12.47
C VAL A 193 -9.86 -13.80 -13.53
N HIS A 194 -9.89 -13.43 -14.81
CA HIS A 194 -9.85 -14.41 -15.91
C HIS A 194 -8.49 -14.50 -16.60
N ASN A 195 -7.71 -13.42 -16.56
CA ASN A 195 -6.43 -13.32 -17.25
C ASN A 195 -5.36 -12.99 -16.22
N ILE A 196 -4.43 -13.92 -16.03
CA ILE A 196 -3.29 -13.79 -15.12
C ILE A 196 -2.04 -13.87 -15.97
N ILE A 197 -1.30 -12.77 -16.06
CA ILE A 197 -0.02 -12.73 -16.77
C ILE A 197 1.06 -12.45 -15.74
N ALA A 198 1.95 -13.42 -15.52
CA ALA A 198 3.13 -13.24 -14.69
C ALA A 198 4.36 -13.05 -15.57
N MET A 199 5.12 -11.98 -15.33
CA MET A 199 6.39 -11.73 -16.01
C MET A 199 7.47 -11.33 -15.02
N ASP A 200 8.68 -11.84 -15.23
CA ASP A 200 9.84 -11.44 -14.46
C ASP A 200 10.44 -10.17 -15.08
N ILE A 201 10.75 -9.19 -14.25
CA ILE A 201 11.37 -7.93 -14.65
C ILE A 201 12.78 -7.80 -14.08
N LEU A 202 13.68 -7.28 -14.93
CA LEU A 202 15.10 -7.11 -14.65
C LEU A 202 15.59 -5.80 -15.28
N ARG A 203 16.77 -5.33 -14.86
CA ARG A 203 17.48 -4.22 -15.51
C ARG A 203 18.97 -4.55 -15.54
N GLU A 204 19.61 -4.25 -16.66
CA GLU A 204 20.94 -4.75 -17.10
C GLU A 204 22.12 -4.54 -16.11
N ASN A 205 21.93 -3.82 -15.00
CA ASN A 205 22.95 -3.56 -13.98
C ASN A 205 22.55 -3.98 -12.56
N TYR A 206 21.40 -4.63 -12.38
CA TYR A 206 20.90 -5.01 -11.07
C TYR A 206 20.68 -6.51 -10.98
N LEU A 207 21.11 -7.09 -9.85
CA LEU A 207 20.97 -8.51 -9.56
C LEU A 207 19.59 -8.89 -9.00
N LEU A 208 18.72 -7.90 -8.78
CA LEU A 208 17.39 -8.12 -8.24
C LEU A 208 16.39 -8.34 -9.38
N ARG A 209 15.53 -9.33 -9.16
CA ARG A 209 14.38 -9.63 -9.99
C ARG A 209 13.12 -9.33 -9.21
N ALA A 210 12.14 -8.74 -9.89
CA ALA A 210 10.76 -8.70 -9.41
C ALA A 210 9.86 -9.46 -10.37
N THR A 211 8.73 -9.97 -9.88
CA THR A 211 7.70 -10.57 -10.73
C THR A 211 6.48 -9.67 -10.70
N VAL A 212 6.02 -9.25 -11.87
CA VAL A 212 4.77 -8.50 -12.03
C VAL A 212 3.68 -9.48 -12.43
N ILE A 213 2.61 -9.50 -11.64
CA ILE A 213 1.41 -10.28 -11.91
C ILE A 213 0.30 -9.30 -12.31
N ASP A 214 -0.07 -9.34 -13.58
CA ASP A 214 -1.16 -8.56 -14.14
C ASP A 214 -2.45 -9.37 -14.09
N LEU A 215 -3.52 -8.75 -13.59
CA LEU A 215 -4.80 -9.36 -13.30
C LEU A 215 -5.92 -8.57 -13.99
N ALA A 216 -6.61 -9.19 -14.94
CA ALA A 216 -7.79 -8.58 -15.57
C ALA A 216 -9.07 -9.00 -14.85
N ALA A 217 -9.78 -8.02 -14.27
CA ALA A 217 -11.12 -8.22 -13.74
C ALA A 217 -12.12 -8.53 -14.87
N LEU A 218 -13.10 -9.41 -14.60
CA LEU A 218 -14.24 -9.62 -15.49
C LEU A 218 -14.95 -8.29 -15.77
N PRO A 219 -15.38 -8.02 -17.02
CA PRO A 219 -16.28 -6.92 -17.28
C PRO A 219 -17.54 -7.09 -16.43
N PRO A 220 -18.11 -6.02 -15.85
CA PRO A 220 -19.32 -6.12 -15.05
C PRO A 220 -20.38 -6.83 -15.89
N ARG A 221 -20.94 -7.92 -15.35
CA ARG A 221 -22.05 -8.63 -16.00
C ARG A 221 -23.10 -7.57 -16.30
N ARG A 222 -23.37 -7.31 -17.59
CA ARG A 222 -24.51 -6.49 -17.99
C ARG A 222 -25.70 -7.09 -17.25
N ALA A 223 -26.30 -6.33 -16.33
CA ALA A 223 -27.58 -6.70 -15.78
C ALA A 223 -28.46 -6.98 -17.00
N LYS A 224 -28.94 -8.22 -17.14
CA LYS A 224 -29.98 -8.51 -18.12
C LYS A 224 -31.08 -7.51 -17.79
N CYS A 225 -31.27 -6.50 -18.65
CA CYS A 225 -32.45 -5.68 -18.58
C CYS A 225 -33.61 -6.66 -18.66
N ALA A 226 -34.33 -6.79 -17.57
CA ALA A 226 -35.65 -7.39 -17.56
C ALA A 226 -36.59 -6.40 -18.26
N CYS A 227 -36.37 -6.17 -19.55
CA CYS A 227 -37.44 -5.73 -20.42
C CYS A 227 -38.18 -7.00 -20.78
N GLY A 228 -39.07 -7.40 -19.88
CA GLY A 228 -40.16 -8.29 -20.20
C GLY A 228 -40.91 -7.70 -21.40
N GLY A 229 -41.32 -8.60 -22.30
CA GLY A 229 -42.23 -8.24 -23.38
C GLY A 229 -43.57 -7.76 -22.84
N LEU A 230 -44.24 -7.02 -23.73
CA LEU A 230 -45.64 -6.61 -23.87
C LEU A 230 -45.53 -5.35 -24.76
N GLU A 231 -45.91 -5.31 -26.03
CA GLU A 231 -46.97 -5.99 -26.79
C GLU A 231 -46.49 -6.42 -28.18
#